data_AF-A0A0P9CSB2-F1
#
_entry.id   AF-A0A0P9CSB2-F1
#
_cell.length_a   1.000
_cell.length_b   1.000
_cell.length_c   1.000
_cell.angle_alpha   90.00
_cell.angle_beta   90.00
_cell.angle_gamma   90.00
#
_symmetry.space_group_name_H-M   'P 1'
#
loop_
_entity.id
_entity.type
_entity.pdbx_description
1 polymer ?
#
loop_
_entity_poly.entity_id
_entity_poly.type
_entity_poly.pdbx_seq_one_letter_code
_entity_poly.pdbx_strand_id
1 'polypeptide(L)'
;MRAALEQLQPDCLLVEGPPDADALIPALAKEGMEPPVALLLYVPDQPRRAVYYPFALFSPEWQALHFALAHGIPARFMDLPQAYQLGAQGQGRGDGEKPPQSEGSDESDASPNPQPPSPIPYSDPLGWLAAAAGYSDGERWWEQMVEHRRDGA
;
A
#
# COMPACT_ATOMS: atom_id res chain seq x y z
N MET A 1 22.44 -0.77 -7.14
CA MET A 1 21.91 -1.57 -6.01
C MET A 1 22.93 -2.59 -5.50
N ARG A 2 23.21 -3.69 -6.21
CA ARG A 2 24.12 -4.77 -5.74
C ARG A 2 25.49 -4.29 -5.22
N ALA A 3 26.21 -3.47 -6.01
CA ALA A 3 27.49 -2.92 -5.58
C ALA A 3 27.40 -2.08 -4.29
N ALA A 4 26.28 -1.39 -4.06
CA ALA A 4 26.07 -0.63 -2.82
C ALA A 4 25.81 -1.56 -1.64
N LEU A 5 25.06 -2.64 -1.83
CA LEU A 5 24.82 -3.66 -0.80
C LEU A 5 26.11 -4.41 -0.43
N GLU A 6 26.97 -4.71 -1.40
CA GLU A 6 28.30 -5.32 -1.18
C GLU A 6 29.21 -4.42 -0.35
N GLN A 7 29.15 -3.11 -0.56
CA GLN A 7 29.93 -2.13 0.22
C GLN A 7 29.35 -1.90 1.62
N LEU A 8 28.03 -1.83 1.74
CA LEU A 8 27.35 -1.53 3.00
C LEU A 8 27.36 -2.70 3.99
N GLN A 9 27.29 -3.93 3.48
CA GLN A 9 27.17 -5.16 4.28
C GLN A 9 26.09 -5.06 5.37
N PRO A 10 24.82 -4.80 5.00
CA PRO A 10 23.78 -4.56 5.98
C PRO A 10 23.45 -5.81 6.79
N ASP A 11 23.19 -5.63 8.10
CA ASP A 11 22.69 -6.69 8.99
C ASP A 11 21.23 -7.07 8.69
N CYS A 12 20.48 -6.21 7.98
CA CYS A 12 19.09 -6.44 7.61
C CYS A 12 18.69 -5.62 6.37
N LEU A 13 17.78 -6.16 5.55
CA LEU A 13 17.17 -5.44 4.43
C LEU A 13 15.66 -5.27 4.65
N LEU A 14 15.21 -4.03 4.59
CA LEU A 14 13.79 -3.67 4.53
C LEU A 14 13.46 -3.30 3.09
N VAL A 15 12.46 -3.98 2.53
CA VAL A 15 12.12 -3.90 1.10
C VAL A 15 10.66 -3.49 0.97
N GLU A 16 10.35 -2.66 -0.02
CA GLU A 16 8.96 -2.31 -0.35
C GLU A 16 8.17 -3.58 -0.69
N GLY A 17 6.96 -3.64 -0.18
CA GLY A 17 6.05 -4.77 -0.27
C GLY A 17 5.30 -5.00 1.05
N PRO A 18 4.22 -5.79 1.02
CA PRO A 18 3.37 -5.98 2.18
C PRO A 18 3.94 -7.06 3.11
N PRO A 19 3.96 -6.83 4.44
CA PRO A 19 4.44 -7.82 5.42
C PRO A 19 3.62 -9.11 5.41
N ASP A 20 2.40 -9.08 4.88
CA ASP A 20 1.57 -10.26 4.61
C ASP A 20 2.28 -11.32 3.75
N ALA A 21 3.30 -10.92 2.95
CA ALA A 21 4.08 -11.78 2.08
C ALA A 21 5.45 -12.19 2.64
N ASP A 22 5.82 -11.81 3.88
CA ASP A 22 7.15 -12.10 4.48
C ASP A 22 7.50 -13.60 4.40
N ALA A 23 6.53 -14.47 4.69
CA ALA A 23 6.71 -15.91 4.67
C ALA A 23 7.03 -16.49 3.27
N LEU A 24 6.79 -15.72 2.21
CA LEU A 24 7.04 -16.11 0.82
C LEU A 24 8.45 -15.75 0.35
N ILE A 25 9.20 -14.91 1.07
CA ILE A 25 10.56 -14.51 0.68
C ILE A 25 11.47 -15.71 0.39
N PRO A 26 11.51 -16.78 1.22
CA PRO A 26 12.35 -17.95 0.92
C PRO A 26 11.97 -18.67 -0.39
N ALA A 27 10.74 -18.51 -0.88
CA ALA A 27 10.31 -19.12 -2.14
C ALA A 27 11.00 -18.48 -3.37
N LEU A 28 11.54 -17.27 -3.23
CA LEU A 28 12.31 -16.59 -4.29
C LEU A 28 13.63 -17.31 -4.63
N ALA A 29 14.15 -18.15 -3.72
CA ALA A 29 15.34 -18.96 -3.96
C ALA A 29 15.05 -20.29 -4.70
N LYS A 30 13.78 -20.62 -4.99
CA LYS A 30 13.44 -21.87 -5.66
C LYS A 30 13.89 -21.86 -7.12
N GLU A 31 14.31 -23.02 -7.61
CA GLU A 31 14.66 -23.21 -9.02
C GLU A 31 13.47 -22.87 -9.92
N GLY A 32 13.72 -22.11 -10.99
CA GLY A 32 12.69 -21.61 -11.90
C GLY A 32 11.91 -20.38 -11.40
N MET A 33 12.22 -19.85 -10.21
CA MET A 33 11.66 -18.59 -9.73
C MET A 33 12.41 -17.40 -10.35
N GLU A 34 12.06 -17.09 -11.60
CA GLU A 34 12.63 -15.98 -12.36
C GLU A 34 11.53 -15.04 -12.88
N PRO A 35 11.77 -13.72 -12.98
CA PRO A 35 10.76 -12.80 -13.46
C PRO A 35 10.42 -13.05 -14.95
N PRO A 36 9.17 -12.78 -15.38
CA PRO A 36 8.13 -12.05 -14.65
C PRO A 36 7.37 -12.93 -13.64
N VAL A 37 7.46 -12.56 -12.36
CA VAL A 37 6.70 -13.15 -11.25
C VAL A 37 6.12 -12.01 -10.41
N ALA A 38 5.02 -12.28 -9.71
CA ALA A 38 4.38 -11.28 -8.85
C ALA A 38 3.90 -11.91 -7.56
N LEU A 39 3.93 -11.14 -6.47
CA LEU A 39 3.13 -11.46 -5.29
C LEU A 39 1.68 -11.12 -5.61
N LEU A 40 0.77 -12.04 -5.29
CA LEU A 40 -0.67 -11.87 -5.41
C LEU A 40 -1.30 -11.95 -4.02
N LEU A 41 -1.92 -10.85 -3.60
CA LEU A 41 -2.70 -10.78 -2.37
C LEU A 41 -4.15 -10.50 -2.75
N TYR A 42 -5.09 -11.25 -2.20
CA TYR A 42 -6.51 -11.14 -2.54
C TYR A 42 -7.40 -11.48 -1.36
N VAL A 43 -8.66 -11.01 -1.41
CA VAL A 43 -9.70 -11.39 -0.45
C VAL A 43 -10.29 -12.73 -0.88
N PRO A 44 -10.21 -13.81 -0.05
CA PRO A 44 -10.63 -15.16 -0.47
C PRO A 44 -12.06 -15.24 -1.00
N ASP A 45 -13.02 -14.60 -0.33
CA ASP A 45 -14.44 -14.61 -0.73
C ASP A 45 -14.75 -13.61 -1.86
N GLN A 46 -13.81 -12.73 -2.19
CA GLN A 46 -13.96 -11.72 -3.24
C GLN A 46 -12.67 -11.61 -4.09
N PRO A 47 -12.28 -12.64 -4.86
CA PRO A 47 -10.96 -12.69 -5.52
C PRO A 47 -10.68 -11.56 -6.52
N ARG A 48 -11.72 -10.85 -6.97
CA ARG A 48 -11.58 -9.63 -7.79
C ARG A 48 -10.95 -8.47 -7.02
N ARG A 49 -10.97 -8.51 -5.68
CA ARG A 49 -10.25 -7.60 -4.80
C ARG A 49 -8.87 -8.17 -4.55
N ALA A 50 -7.96 -7.82 -5.43
CA ALA A 50 -6.59 -8.28 -5.41
C ALA A 50 -5.61 -7.14 -5.73
N VAL A 51 -4.39 -7.29 -5.27
CA VAL A 51 -3.25 -6.44 -5.59
C VAL A 51 -2.11 -7.31 -6.08
N TYR A 52 -1.36 -6.79 -7.05
CA TYR A 52 -0.21 -7.44 -7.65
C TYR A 52 1.03 -6.61 -7.37
N TYR A 53 2.08 -7.26 -6.87
CA TYR A 53 3.40 -6.68 -6.73
C TYR A 53 4.34 -7.39 -7.70
N PRO A 54 4.46 -6.89 -8.95
CA PRO A 54 5.28 -7.52 -9.96
C PRO A 54 6.77 -7.28 -9.68
N PHE A 55 7.57 -8.33 -9.79
CA PHE A 55 9.01 -8.22 -9.84
C PHE A 55 9.50 -8.15 -11.28
N ALA A 56 10.50 -7.32 -11.50
CA ALA A 56 11.30 -7.31 -12.72
C ALA A 56 12.74 -7.69 -12.38
N LEU A 57 13.46 -8.27 -13.34
CA LEU A 57 14.87 -8.63 -13.15
C LEU A 57 15.71 -7.42 -12.67
N PHE A 58 15.39 -6.21 -13.15
CA PHE A 58 16.08 -4.98 -12.77
C PHE A 58 15.43 -4.23 -11.60
N SER A 59 14.32 -4.71 -11.05
CA SER A 59 13.67 -4.05 -9.91
C SER A 59 14.57 -4.09 -8.67
N PRO A 60 14.71 -2.96 -7.94
CA PRO A 60 15.57 -2.90 -6.77
C PRO A 60 15.14 -3.91 -5.68
N GLU A 61 13.85 -4.17 -5.54
CA GLU A 61 13.26 -5.13 -4.60
C GLU A 61 13.73 -6.55 -4.93
N TRP A 62 13.62 -6.97 -6.20
CA TRP A 62 14.10 -8.28 -6.63
C TRP A 62 15.59 -8.44 -6.37
N GLN A 63 16.39 -7.43 -6.73
CA GLN A 63 17.84 -7.47 -6.52
C GLN A 63 18.21 -7.51 -5.04
N ALA A 64 17.50 -6.78 -4.19
CA ALA A 64 17.72 -6.77 -2.74
C ALA A 64 17.35 -8.11 -2.09
N LEU A 65 16.19 -8.69 -2.42
CA LEU A 65 15.75 -9.97 -1.87
C LEU A 65 16.66 -11.12 -2.31
N HIS A 66 17.08 -11.16 -3.58
CA HIS A 66 18.06 -12.15 -4.04
C HIS A 66 19.43 -11.97 -3.38
N PHE A 67 19.87 -10.73 -3.17
CA PHE A 67 21.11 -10.46 -2.45
C PHE A 67 21.03 -10.96 -1.00
N ALA A 68 19.95 -10.66 -0.29
CA ALA A 68 19.71 -11.13 1.07
C ALA A 68 19.76 -12.67 1.17
N LEU A 69 19.01 -13.36 0.30
CA LEU A 69 18.96 -14.82 0.28
C LEU A 69 20.33 -15.44 -0.01
N ALA A 70 21.10 -14.87 -0.93
CA ALA A 70 22.44 -15.36 -1.28
C ALA A 70 23.46 -15.18 -0.15
N HIS A 71 23.28 -14.19 0.72
CA HIS A 71 24.23 -13.85 1.80
C HIS A 71 23.72 -14.24 3.20
N GLY A 72 22.51 -14.81 3.31
CA GLY A 72 21.90 -15.15 4.59
C GLY A 72 21.51 -13.92 5.43
N ILE A 73 21.28 -12.76 4.79
CA ILE A 73 20.87 -11.53 5.48
C ILE A 73 19.35 -11.57 5.69
N PRO A 74 18.84 -11.29 6.91
CA PRO A 74 17.41 -11.15 7.15
C PRO A 74 16.78 -10.06 6.27
N ALA A 75 15.76 -10.44 5.49
CA ALA A 75 14.96 -9.52 4.69
C ALA A 75 13.50 -9.51 5.15
N ARG A 76 12.88 -8.32 5.15
CA ARG A 76 11.46 -8.14 5.50
C ARG A 76 10.81 -7.09 4.61
N PHE A 77 9.52 -7.27 4.37
CA PHE A 77 8.68 -6.27 3.76
C PHE A 77 8.29 -5.19 4.77
N MET A 78 8.15 -3.94 4.31
CA MET A 78 7.95 -2.79 5.21
C MET A 78 6.77 -1.87 4.87
N ASP A 79 5.92 -2.24 3.91
CA ASP A 79 4.71 -1.47 3.64
C ASP A 79 3.65 -1.68 4.74
N LEU A 80 2.58 -0.89 4.68
CA LEU A 80 1.39 -1.18 5.45
C LEU A 80 0.78 -2.53 5.04
N PRO A 81 0.27 -3.32 6.01
CA PRO A 81 -0.45 -4.55 5.70
C PRO A 81 -1.60 -4.33 4.72
N GLN A 82 -1.80 -5.26 3.80
CA GLN A 82 -2.85 -5.14 2.78
C GLN A 82 -4.26 -5.20 3.37
N ALA A 83 -4.42 -5.67 4.61
CA ALA A 83 -5.67 -5.60 5.35
C ALA A 83 -6.23 -4.17 5.45
N TYR A 84 -5.38 -3.13 5.51
CA TYR A 84 -5.85 -1.74 5.58
C TYR A 84 -6.41 -1.22 4.25
N GLN A 85 -5.77 -1.58 3.13
CA GLN A 85 -6.21 -1.14 1.80
C GLN A 85 -7.37 -2.00 1.30
N LEU A 86 -7.21 -3.32 1.32
CA LEU A 86 -8.25 -4.24 0.90
C LEU A 86 -9.45 -4.10 1.84
N GLY A 87 -9.28 -4.08 3.16
CA GLY A 87 -10.38 -3.97 4.13
C GLY A 87 -11.27 -2.73 3.96
N ALA A 88 -10.68 -1.56 3.70
CA ALA A 88 -11.41 -0.30 3.51
C ALA A 88 -12.32 -0.32 2.25
N GLN A 89 -11.90 -0.99 1.18
CA GLN A 89 -12.69 -1.07 -0.07
C GLN A 89 -14.01 -1.86 0.09
N GLY A 90 -14.09 -2.76 1.08
CA GLY A 90 -15.30 -3.55 1.35
C GLY A 90 -16.43 -2.77 2.03
N GLN A 91 -16.15 -1.58 2.57
CA GLN A 91 -17.14 -0.74 3.27
C GLN A 91 -17.79 0.32 2.35
N GLY A 92 -17.21 0.58 1.17
CA GLY A 92 -17.62 1.70 0.30
C GLY A 92 -18.36 1.32 -0.99
N ARG A 93 -18.50 0.03 -1.31
CA ARG A 93 -19.17 -0.42 -2.53
C ARG A 93 -20.21 -1.48 -2.17
N GLY A 94 -21.36 -1.00 -1.72
CA GLY A 94 -22.57 -1.82 -1.73
C GLY A 94 -22.74 -2.37 -3.14
N ASP A 95 -22.83 -3.69 -3.24
CA ASP A 95 -23.18 -4.38 -4.47
C ASP A 95 -24.43 -3.71 -5.06
N GLY A 96 -24.28 -3.20 -6.27
CA GLY A 96 -25.34 -2.52 -7.01
C GLY A 96 -26.40 -3.50 -7.51
N GLU A 97 -27.08 -4.21 -6.60
CA GLU A 97 -28.40 -4.74 -6.88
C GLU A 97 -29.39 -3.58 -6.83
N LYS A 98 -29.63 -2.96 -7.99
CA LYS A 98 -30.78 -2.08 -8.20
C LYS A 98 -32.07 -2.88 -7.96
N PRO A 99 -32.93 -2.52 -7.00
CA PRO A 99 -34.29 -3.02 -6.97
C PRO A 99 -35.07 -2.42 -8.15
N PRO A 100 -36.10 -3.09 -8.68
CA PRO A 100 -36.80 -2.65 -9.88
C PRO A 100 -37.53 -1.33 -9.63
N GLN A 101 -37.43 -0.41 -10.58
CA GLN A 101 -38.20 0.84 -10.59
C GLN A 101 -39.68 0.52 -10.80
N SER A 102 -40.50 0.72 -9.76
CA SER A 102 -41.95 0.88 -9.90
C SER A 102 -42.26 2.37 -9.99
N GLU A 103 -42.76 2.80 -11.15
CA GLU A 103 -43.34 4.13 -11.36
C GLU A 103 -44.65 4.29 -10.56
N GLY A 104 -44.86 5.46 -9.92
CA GLY A 104 -46.20 5.88 -9.48
C GLY A 104 -46.28 6.77 -8.23
N SER A 105 -46.72 8.01 -8.47
CA SER A 105 -47.45 8.97 -7.60
C SER A 105 -46.77 9.66 -6.40
N ASP A 106 -46.54 10.97 -6.60
CA ASP A 106 -46.87 12.16 -5.79
C ASP A 106 -47.02 12.16 -4.26
N GLU A 107 -46.50 13.28 -3.72
CA GLU A 107 -46.82 14.03 -2.49
C GLU A 107 -46.26 13.56 -1.12
N SER A 108 -45.33 14.40 -0.64
CA SER A 108 -45.13 14.85 0.76
C SER A 108 -45.18 13.81 1.89
N ASP A 109 -44.00 13.48 2.45
CA ASP A 109 -43.77 13.68 3.87
C ASP A 109 -42.27 13.74 4.20
N ALA A 110 -41.86 14.80 4.89
CA ALA A 110 -40.48 15.06 5.25
C ALA A 110 -40.14 14.33 6.56
N SER A 111 -39.67 13.08 6.45
CA SER A 111 -38.94 12.43 7.55
C SER A 111 -37.44 12.57 7.32
N PRO A 112 -36.68 13.19 8.24
CA PRO A 112 -35.22 13.18 8.16
C PRO A 112 -34.76 11.76 8.49
N ASN A 113 -34.55 10.95 7.45
CA ASN A 113 -33.83 9.70 7.58
C ASN A 113 -32.43 10.05 8.12
N PRO A 114 -32.00 9.53 9.30
CA PRO A 114 -30.64 9.78 9.77
C PRO A 114 -29.70 9.13 8.77
N GLN A 115 -29.11 9.94 7.89
CA GLN A 115 -28.00 9.49 7.07
C GLN A 115 -26.93 8.98 8.04
N PRO A 116 -26.40 7.76 7.85
CA PRO A 116 -25.24 7.32 8.60
C PRO A 116 -24.15 8.40 8.42
N PRO A 117 -23.36 8.69 9.47
CA PRO A 117 -22.34 9.72 9.41
C PRO A 117 -21.52 9.48 8.14
N SER A 118 -21.47 10.51 7.28
CA SER A 118 -20.61 10.47 6.11
C SER A 118 -19.20 10.10 6.60
N PRO A 119 -18.52 9.12 5.96
CA PRO A 119 -17.18 8.73 6.38
C PRO A 119 -16.34 9.99 6.51
N ILE A 120 -15.71 10.15 7.67
CA ILE A 120 -14.85 11.30 7.99
C ILE A 120 -13.93 11.47 6.77
N PRO A 121 -13.93 12.65 6.10
CA PRO A 121 -13.02 12.85 4.98
C PRO A 121 -11.63 12.54 5.49
N TYR A 122 -10.92 11.64 4.81
CA TYR A 122 -9.52 11.33 5.10
C TYR A 122 -8.79 12.67 5.21
N SER A 123 -8.58 13.13 6.44
CA SER A 123 -7.95 14.40 6.71
C SER A 123 -6.49 14.26 6.31
N ASP A 124 -6.01 15.08 5.39
CA ASP A 124 -4.61 15.11 4.98
C ASP A 124 -3.75 15.61 6.15
N PRO A 125 -3.07 14.71 6.89
CA PRO A 125 -2.32 15.11 8.08
C PRO A 125 -1.07 15.89 7.69
N LEU A 126 -0.49 15.62 6.52
CA LEU A 126 0.69 16.34 6.02
C LEU A 126 0.29 17.76 5.61
N GLY A 127 -0.89 17.93 4.99
CA GLY A 127 -1.47 19.24 4.71
C GLY A 127 -1.68 20.10 5.96
N TRP A 128 -2.07 19.51 7.09
CA TRP A 128 -2.18 20.24 8.37
C TRP A 128 -0.83 20.68 8.93
N LEU A 129 0.17 19.80 8.88
CA LEU A 129 1.54 20.13 9.29
C LEU A 129 2.11 21.24 8.41
N ALA A 130 1.89 21.15 7.10
CA ALA A 130 2.25 22.18 6.14
C ALA A 130 1.60 23.52 6.47
N ALA A 131 0.28 23.55 6.64
CA ALA A 131 -0.45 24.78 6.96
C ALA A 131 0.04 25.40 8.28
N ALA A 132 0.26 24.59 9.33
CA ALA A 132 0.80 25.06 10.60
C ALA A 132 2.24 25.61 10.47
N ALA A 133 3.02 25.08 9.53
CA ALA A 133 4.37 25.53 9.21
C ALA A 133 4.42 26.67 8.17
N GLY A 134 3.28 27.15 7.67
CA GLY A 134 3.19 28.24 6.69
C GLY A 134 3.38 27.83 5.21
N TYR A 135 3.23 26.54 4.90
CA TYR A 135 3.32 25.99 3.55
C TYR A 135 1.95 25.89 2.89
N SER A 136 1.93 25.95 1.55
CA SER A 136 0.72 25.86 0.73
C SER A 136 0.14 24.45 0.61
N ASP A 137 0.98 23.42 0.79
CA ASP A 137 0.65 22.02 0.57
C ASP A 137 1.64 21.11 1.32
N GLY A 138 1.20 19.87 1.57
CA GLY A 138 1.96 18.85 2.28
C GLY A 138 3.27 18.47 1.60
N GLU A 139 3.29 18.39 0.27
CA GLU A 139 4.45 17.95 -0.51
C GLU A 139 5.62 18.94 -0.40
N ARG A 140 5.36 20.24 -0.54
CA ARG A 140 6.41 21.26 -0.35
C ARG A 140 7.00 21.27 1.05
N TRP A 141 6.16 21.04 2.05
CA TRP A 141 6.62 20.90 3.43
C TRP A 141 7.49 19.66 3.58
N TRP A 142 7.09 18.52 3.01
CA TRP A 142 7.84 17.27 3.03
C TRP A 142 9.21 17.39 2.35
N GLU A 143 9.26 17.92 1.13
CA GLU A 143 10.50 18.15 0.38
C GLU A 143 11.51 18.96 1.23
N GLN A 144 11.06 20.04 1.88
CA GLN A 144 11.98 20.90 2.63
C GLN A 144 12.37 20.34 4.00
N MET A 145 11.41 19.82 4.75
CA MET A 145 11.63 19.43 6.14
C MET A 145 12.18 18.00 6.29
N VAL A 146 11.92 17.13 5.31
CA VAL A 146 12.34 15.73 5.33
C VAL A 146 13.43 15.48 4.29
N GLU A 147 13.17 15.72 3.00
CA GLU A 147 14.09 15.30 1.94
C GLU A 147 15.37 16.15 1.87
N HIS A 148 15.26 17.47 2.04
CA HIS A 148 16.41 18.38 2.00
C HIS A 148 17.14 18.51 3.33
N ARG A 149 16.73 17.78 4.37
CA ARG A 149 17.35 17.87 5.69
C ARG A 149 18.75 17.26 5.64
N ARG A 150 19.77 18.13 5.69
CA ARG A 150 21.19 17.75 5.57
C ARG A 150 21.83 17.17 6.84
N ASP A 151 21.08 17.04 7.93
CA ASP A 151 21.59 16.61 9.25
C ASP A 151 21.55 15.08 9.47
N GLY A 152 21.55 14.29 8.40
CA GLY A 152 21.43 12.82 8.44
C GLY A 152 22.74 12.06 8.21
N ALA A 153 23.89 12.62 8.59
CA ALA A 153 25.21 11.98 8.52
C ALA A 153 25.84 11.88 9.91
#